data_AF-A0A7V6BYA3-F1
#
_entry.id   AF-A0A7V6BYA3-F1
#
_cell.length_a   1.000
_cell.length_b   1.000
_cell.length_c   1.000
_cell.angle_alpha   90.00
_cell.angle_beta   90.00
_cell.angle_gamma   90.00
#
_symmetry.space_group_name_H-M   'P 1'
#
loop_
_entity.id
_entity.type
_entity.pdbx_description
1 polymer ?
#
loop_
_entity_poly.entity_id
_entity_poly.type
_entity_poly.pdbx_seq_one_letter_code
_entity_poly.pdbx_strand_id
1 'polypeptide(L)'
;MRAMFRDLAAMLPEAGDSMQLMNRSLLAYYIPFRSPDFARLPNKTASRRFARQLWKGILDRINPRLIICINNETFADLVGILEDIAGIRPEVVRSGVGWGNISSELAMFNGGRGRTSLLRFPHLSRFRIFDRAESRPHTDGLLRQAVSFSLRRAS
;
A
#
# COMPACT_ATOMS: atom_id res chain seq x y z
N MET A 1 5.35 -11.85 0.11
CA MET A 1 3.93 -11.52 -0.15
C MET A 1 2.99 -12.43 0.64
N ARG A 2 3.11 -13.77 0.59
CA ARG A 2 2.30 -14.69 1.41
C ARG A 2 2.36 -14.38 2.92
N ALA A 3 3.56 -14.12 3.45
CA ALA A 3 3.77 -13.75 4.85
C ALA A 3 2.97 -12.50 5.27
N MET A 4 3.00 -11.44 4.46
CA MET A 4 2.20 -10.23 4.69
C MET A 4 0.70 -10.53 4.74
N PHE A 5 0.19 -11.37 3.83
CA PHE A 5 -1.23 -11.74 3.82
C PHE A 5 -1.63 -12.57 5.04
N ARG A 6 -0.75 -13.45 5.51
CA ARG A 6 -0.94 -14.18 6.78
C ARG A 6 -1.06 -13.20 7.96
N ASP A 7 -0.16 -12.24 8.04
CA ASP A 7 -0.13 -11.29 9.14
C ASP A 7 -1.34 -10.33 9.08
N LEU A 8 -1.76 -9.91 7.89
CA LEU A 8 -2.99 -9.14 7.67
C LEU A 8 -4.26 -9.94 8.04
N ALA A 9 -4.36 -11.20 7.61
CA ALA A 9 -5.52 -12.03 7.90
C ALA A 9 -5.69 -12.27 9.42
N ALA A 10 -4.58 -12.42 10.15
CA ALA A 10 -4.61 -12.48 11.61
C ALA A 10 -5.16 -11.21 12.28
N MET A 11 -5.15 -10.07 11.59
CA MET A 11 -5.69 -8.79 12.07
C MET A 11 -7.12 -8.51 11.59
N LEU A 12 -7.63 -9.31 10.65
CA LEU A 12 -8.94 -9.18 10.01
C LEU A 12 -9.66 -10.53 10.05
N PRO A 13 -10.12 -11.01 11.23
CA PRO A 13 -10.74 -12.33 11.35
C PRO A 13 -11.94 -12.52 10.40
N GLU A 14 -12.67 -11.45 10.12
CA GLU A 14 -13.81 -11.42 9.18
C GLU A 14 -13.42 -11.61 7.70
N ALA A 15 -12.12 -11.48 7.38
CA ALA A 15 -11.61 -11.67 6.02
C ALA A 15 -11.35 -13.14 5.68
N GLY A 16 -11.40 -14.04 6.68
CA GLY A 16 -11.06 -15.45 6.53
C GLY A 16 -9.55 -15.70 6.63
N ASP A 17 -9.11 -16.84 6.10
CA ASP A 17 -7.68 -17.16 6.06
C ASP A 17 -6.91 -16.29 5.04
N SER A 18 -5.57 -16.41 5.06
CA SER A 18 -4.69 -15.63 4.18
C SER A 18 -4.94 -15.83 2.68
N MET A 19 -5.39 -17.01 2.26
CA MET A 19 -5.69 -17.31 0.85
C MET A 19 -7.03 -16.69 0.44
N GLN A 20 -8.04 -16.74 1.32
CA GLN A 20 -9.31 -16.06 1.10
C GLN A 20 -9.14 -14.55 1.02
N LEU A 21 -8.35 -13.96 1.93
CA LEU A 21 -8.03 -12.53 1.88
C LEU A 21 -7.30 -12.17 0.58
N MET A 22 -6.34 -12.98 0.14
CA MET A 22 -5.62 -12.76 -1.12
C MET A 22 -6.55 -12.84 -2.33
N ASN A 23 -7.47 -13.81 -2.38
CA ASN A 23 -8.45 -13.95 -3.46
C ASN A 23 -9.46 -12.78 -3.52
N ARG A 24 -9.73 -12.15 -2.38
CA ARG A 24 -10.60 -10.96 -2.28
C ARG A 24 -9.84 -9.64 -2.48
N SER A 25 -8.53 -9.69 -2.68
CA SER A 25 -7.68 -8.52 -2.87
C SER A 25 -7.38 -8.27 -4.35
N LEU A 26 -7.31 -7.00 -4.74
CA LEU A 26 -6.80 -6.62 -6.06
C LEU A 26 -5.27 -6.54 -6.01
N LEU A 27 -4.62 -7.35 -6.84
CA LEU A 27 -3.17 -7.33 -7.02
C LEU A 27 -2.85 -6.88 -8.44
N ALA A 28 -2.07 -5.81 -8.58
CA ALA A 28 -1.76 -5.23 -9.87
C ALA A 28 -0.38 -4.55 -9.86
N TYR A 29 0.18 -4.42 -11.06
CA TYR A 29 1.34 -3.56 -11.28
C TYR A 29 0.88 -2.11 -11.44
N TYR A 30 1.60 -1.18 -10.82
CA TYR A 30 1.31 0.24 -10.97
C TYR A 30 1.50 0.68 -12.44
N ILE A 31 2.66 0.36 -13.00
CA ILE A 31 2.97 0.57 -14.42
C ILE A 31 2.63 -0.71 -15.19
N PRO A 32 1.65 -0.71 -16.10
CA PRO A 32 1.17 -1.91 -16.78
C PRO A 32 2.02 -2.29 -18.01
N PHE A 33 3.27 -1.85 -18.07
CA PHE A 33 4.20 -2.17 -19.16
C PHE A 33 5.28 -3.11 -18.63
N ARG A 34 5.54 -4.19 -19.38
CA ARG A 34 6.57 -5.15 -18.99
C ARG A 34 7.95 -4.54 -19.16
N SER A 35 8.76 -4.65 -18.12
CA SER A 35 10.20 -4.35 -18.13
C SER A 35 10.88 -5.22 -17.08
N PRO A 36 12.14 -5.66 -17.28
CA PRO A 36 12.88 -6.40 -16.26
C PRO A 36 13.03 -5.62 -14.94
N ASP A 37 13.21 -4.31 -15.05
CA ASP A 37 13.28 -3.39 -13.92
C ASP A 37 12.84 -1.98 -14.36
N PHE A 38 12.65 -1.09 -13.38
CA PHE A 38 12.28 0.29 -13.65
C PHE A 38 13.39 1.08 -14.35
N ALA A 39 14.67 0.71 -14.15
CA ALA A 39 15.80 1.37 -14.77
C ALA A 39 15.87 1.13 -16.29
N ARG A 40 15.35 0.01 -16.78
CA ARG A 40 15.31 -0.39 -18.19
C ARG A 40 13.97 -0.14 -18.87
N LEU A 41 12.98 0.38 -18.15
CA LEU A 41 11.67 0.68 -18.71
C LEU A 41 11.82 1.77 -19.81
N PRO A 42 11.42 1.50 -21.06
CA PRO A 42 11.41 2.52 -22.11
C PRO A 42 10.41 3.63 -21.77
N ASN A 43 10.71 4.88 -22.14
CA ASN A 43 9.80 6.03 -21.99
C ASN A 43 9.22 6.18 -20.56
N LYS A 44 10.03 5.95 -19.52
CA LYS A 44 9.61 5.93 -18.10
C LYS A 44 8.65 7.03 -17.69
N THR A 45 8.95 8.27 -18.08
CA THR A 45 8.11 9.43 -17.76
C THR A 45 6.72 9.30 -18.37
N ALA A 46 6.62 8.91 -19.64
CA ALA A 46 5.35 8.69 -20.32
C ALA A 46 4.62 7.48 -19.71
N SER A 47 5.33 6.39 -19.41
CA SER A 47 4.76 5.20 -18.77
C SER A 47 4.21 5.48 -17.38
N ARG A 48 4.92 6.26 -16.56
CA ARG A 48 4.47 6.69 -15.23
C ARG A 48 3.28 7.65 -15.33
N ARG A 49 3.30 8.59 -16.28
CA ARG A 49 2.17 9.49 -16.54
C ARG A 49 0.90 8.71 -16.95
N PHE A 50 1.05 7.74 -17.84
CA PHE A 50 -0.03 6.84 -18.24
C PHE A 50 -0.57 6.06 -17.03
N ALA A 51 0.31 5.46 -16.22
CA ALA A 51 -0.06 4.75 -15.01
C ALA A 51 -0.85 5.64 -14.03
N ARG A 52 -0.41 6.89 -13.82
CA ARG A 52 -1.11 7.86 -12.97
C ARG A 52 -2.53 8.13 -13.47
N GLN A 53 -2.71 8.34 -14.77
CA GLN A 53 -4.02 8.58 -15.37
C GLN A 53 -4.94 7.35 -15.25
N LEU A 54 -4.39 6.15 -15.53
CA LEU A 54 -5.12 4.90 -15.40
C LEU A 54 -5.61 4.68 -13.97
N TRP A 55 -4.72 4.78 -12.99
CA TRP A 55 -5.06 4.54 -11.59
C TRP A 55 -5.97 5.62 -11.02
N LYS A 56 -5.85 6.87 -11.45
CA LYS A 56 -6.84 7.91 -11.13
C LYS A 56 -8.24 7.48 -11.59
N GLY A 57 -8.39 7.08 -12.85
CA GLY A 57 -9.68 6.64 -13.38
C GLY A 57 -10.25 5.39 -12.70
N ILE A 58 -9.40 4.48 -12.22
CA ILE A 58 -9.82 3.30 -11.44
C ILE A 58 -10.26 3.71 -10.03
N LEU A 59 -9.44 4.46 -9.31
CA LEU A 59 -9.71 4.89 -7.93
C LEU A 59 -10.85 5.92 -7.85
N ASP A 60 -11.17 6.60 -8.96
CA ASP A 60 -12.39 7.40 -9.09
C ASP A 60 -13.66 6.53 -9.13
N ARG A 61 -13.55 5.21 -9.32
CA ARG A 61 -14.71 4.30 -9.40
C ARG A 61 -14.78 3.31 -8.24
N ILE A 62 -13.65 2.95 -7.66
CA ILE A 62 -13.58 2.06 -6.50
C ILE A 62 -13.14 2.82 -5.24
N ASN A 63 -13.47 2.30 -4.06
CA ASN A 63 -13.08 2.93 -2.80
C ASN A 63 -12.35 1.92 -1.88
N PRO A 64 -11.10 1.54 -2.23
CA PRO A 64 -10.34 0.61 -1.41
C PRO A 64 -10.00 1.29 -0.07
N ARG A 65 -10.30 0.59 1.03
CA ARG A 65 -10.01 1.09 2.38
C ARG A 65 -8.52 0.95 2.73
N LEU A 66 -7.82 -0.04 2.17
CA LEU A 66 -6.39 -0.25 2.37
C LEU A 66 -5.71 -0.48 1.02
N ILE A 67 -4.68 0.33 0.75
CA ILE A 67 -3.80 0.19 -0.41
C ILE A 67 -2.39 -0.06 0.11
N ILE A 68 -1.72 -1.08 -0.43
CA ILE A 68 -0.32 -1.39 -0.10
C ILE A 68 0.53 -1.31 -1.37
N CYS A 69 1.62 -0.56 -1.30
CA CYS A 69 2.60 -0.44 -2.39
C CYS A 69 4.03 -0.67 -1.86
N ILE A 70 5.00 -0.84 -2.78
CA ILE A 70 6.36 -1.31 -2.45
C ILE A 70 7.50 -0.40 -2.92
N ASN A 71 7.19 0.75 -3.52
CA ASN A 71 8.19 1.71 -4.00
C ASN A 71 7.73 3.17 -3.76
N ASN A 72 8.69 4.09 -3.76
CA ASN A 72 8.48 5.48 -3.35
C ASN A 72 7.71 6.26 -4.42
N GLU A 73 8.01 6.02 -5.70
CA GLU A 73 7.39 6.72 -6.83
C GLU A 73 5.89 6.42 -6.93
N THR A 74 5.52 5.15 -6.75
CA THR A 74 4.11 4.70 -6.70
C THR A 74 3.42 5.27 -5.48
N PHE A 75 4.08 5.30 -4.32
CA PHE A 75 3.50 5.92 -3.13
C PHE A 75 3.21 7.40 -3.35
N ALA A 76 4.17 8.17 -3.87
CA ALA A 76 3.99 9.59 -4.15
C ALA A 76 2.86 9.84 -5.17
N ASP A 77 2.78 9.04 -6.24
CA ASP A 77 1.71 9.18 -7.22
C ASP A 77 0.34 8.84 -6.63
N LEU A 78 0.25 7.77 -5.84
CA LEU A 78 -1.00 7.37 -5.18
C LEU A 78 -1.42 8.38 -4.11
N VAL A 79 -0.48 8.99 -3.39
CA VAL A 79 -0.79 10.10 -2.48
C VAL A 79 -1.48 11.22 -3.25
N GLY A 80 -0.87 11.71 -4.34
CA GLY A 80 -1.48 12.79 -5.13
C GLY A 80 -2.84 12.42 -5.75
N ILE A 81 -3.04 11.16 -6.16
CA ILE A 81 -4.35 10.70 -6.65
C ILE A 81 -5.39 10.69 -5.52
N LEU A 82 -5.04 10.17 -4.35
CA LEU A 82 -5.95 10.09 -3.21
C LEU A 82 -6.21 11.46 -2.59
N GLU A 83 -5.26 12.37 -2.63
CA GLU A 83 -5.45 13.79 -2.27
C GLU A 83 -6.51 14.43 -3.16
N ASP A 84 -6.39 14.28 -4.49
CA ASP A 84 -7.38 14.77 -5.46
C ASP A 84 -8.79 14.21 -5.16
N ILE A 85 -8.88 12.91 -4.83
CA ILE A 85 -10.16 12.22 -4.60
C ILE A 85 -10.77 12.57 -3.25
N ALA A 86 -9.96 12.61 -2.19
CA ALA A 86 -10.43 12.83 -0.83
C ALA A 86 -10.64 14.33 -0.52
N GLY A 87 -10.04 15.22 -1.32
CA GLY A 87 -10.07 16.67 -1.09
C GLY A 87 -9.29 17.09 0.16
N ILE A 88 -8.36 16.25 0.63
CA ILE A 88 -7.57 16.49 1.83
C ILE A 88 -6.15 15.98 1.65
N ARG A 89 -5.19 16.75 2.16
CA ARG A 89 -3.79 16.33 2.31
C ARG A 89 -3.66 15.39 3.50
N PRO A 90 -3.16 14.16 3.34
CA PRO A 90 -3.02 13.22 4.43
C PRO A 90 -1.86 13.65 5.34
N GLU A 91 -1.95 13.22 6.60
CA GLU A 91 -0.75 13.07 7.41
C GLU A 91 0.04 11.85 6.91
N VAL A 92 1.35 12.00 6.73
CA VAL A 92 2.26 10.91 6.34
C VAL A 92 3.19 10.60 7.50
N VAL A 93 3.05 9.39 8.05
CA VAL A 93 3.91 8.89 9.11
C VAL A 93 4.99 8.01 8.51
N ARG A 94 6.25 8.29 8.84
CA ARG A 94 7.40 7.47 8.44
C ARG A 94 7.91 6.67 9.62
N SER A 95 8.07 5.36 9.43
CA SER A 95 8.51 4.45 10.50
C SER A 95 9.59 3.49 10.01
N GLY A 96 10.52 3.12 10.88
CA GLY A 96 11.50 2.07 10.61
C GLY A 96 10.85 0.68 10.54
N VAL A 97 11.46 -0.24 9.79
CA VAL A 97 10.98 -1.63 9.63
C VAL A 97 11.88 -2.68 10.32
N GLY A 98 12.72 -2.26 11.26
CA GLY A 98 13.68 -3.15 11.92
C GLY A 98 14.79 -3.67 11.00
N TRP A 99 15.09 -2.97 9.91
CA TRP A 99 16.13 -3.37 8.94
C TRP A 99 17.04 -2.19 8.58
N GLY A 100 18.06 -1.93 9.40
CA GLY A 100 18.97 -0.81 9.19
C GLY A 100 18.22 0.51 9.01
N ASN A 101 18.60 1.30 8.00
CA ASN A 101 17.99 2.60 7.71
C ASN A 101 16.76 2.51 6.78
N ILE A 102 16.17 1.32 6.62
CA ILE A 102 15.00 1.12 5.76
C ILE A 102 13.74 1.53 6.50
N SER A 103 12.84 2.23 5.80
CA SER A 103 11.59 2.73 6.35
C SER A 103 10.38 2.40 5.48
N SER A 104 9.23 2.43 6.12
CA SER A 104 7.90 2.43 5.52
C SER A 104 7.23 3.79 5.72
N GLU A 105 6.18 4.04 4.96
CA GLU A 105 5.36 5.26 5.06
C GLU A 105 3.88 4.88 5.09
N LEU A 106 3.11 5.52 5.96
CA LEU A 106 1.67 5.37 6.07
C LEU A 106 1.01 6.75 5.87
N ALA A 107 0.21 6.88 4.83
CA ALA A 107 -0.66 8.03 4.61
C ALA A 107 -2.11 7.66 4.98
N MET A 108 -2.75 8.52 5.77
CA MET A 108 -4.12 8.30 6.26
C MET A 108 -5.04 9.38 5.71
N PHE A 109 -6.03 8.97 4.91
CA PHE A 109 -6.99 9.86 4.29
C PHE A 109 -8.33 9.73 5.00
N ASN A 110 -8.85 10.84 5.55
CA ASN A 110 -10.19 10.93 6.13
C ASN A 110 -10.94 12.08 5.47
N GLY A 111 -11.39 11.84 4.24
CA GLY A 111 -12.04 12.86 3.41
C GLY A 111 -12.82 12.20 2.27
N GLY A 112 -13.59 12.99 1.53
CA GLY A 112 -14.39 12.52 0.40
C GLY A 112 -15.20 11.26 0.71
N ARG A 113 -14.75 10.11 0.16
CA ARG A 113 -15.42 8.81 0.18
C ARG A 113 -15.18 7.96 1.43
N GLY A 114 -14.56 8.52 2.47
CA GLY A 114 -14.37 7.86 3.76
C GLY A 114 -12.90 7.66 4.12
N ARG A 115 -12.62 6.61 4.91
CA ARG A 115 -11.26 6.36 5.44
C ARG A 115 -10.48 5.40 4.55
N THR A 116 -9.31 5.85 4.10
CA THR A 116 -8.37 5.07 3.29
C THR A 116 -6.96 5.15 3.87
N SER A 117 -6.33 4.00 4.09
CA SER A 117 -4.91 3.89 4.42
C SER A 117 -4.11 3.55 3.17
N LEU A 118 -3.07 4.33 2.87
CA LEU A 118 -2.05 4.00 1.88
C LEU A 118 -0.75 3.68 2.60
N LEU A 119 -0.29 2.43 2.51
CA LEU A 119 0.91 1.95 3.17
C LEU A 119 1.97 1.59 2.13
N ARG A 120 3.17 2.15 2.28
CA ARG A 120 4.35 1.76 1.51
C ARG A 120 5.28 0.91 2.37
N PHE A 121 5.59 -0.28 1.88
CA PHE A 121 6.71 -1.08 2.37
C PHE A 121 7.94 -0.93 1.47
N PRO A 122 9.15 -1.29 1.94
CA PRO A 122 10.26 -1.52 1.03
C PRO A 122 9.99 -2.72 0.11
N HIS A 123 10.76 -2.84 -0.97
CA HIS A 123 10.56 -3.89 -1.96
C HIS A 123 10.67 -5.29 -1.34
N LEU A 124 9.55 -6.00 -1.23
CA LEU A 124 9.43 -7.23 -0.43
C LEU A 124 10.20 -8.43 -1.00
N SER A 125 10.63 -8.40 -2.27
CA SER A 125 11.54 -9.41 -2.82
C SER A 125 12.99 -9.19 -2.39
N ARG A 126 13.37 -7.96 -2.04
CA ARG A 126 14.71 -7.60 -1.57
C ARG A 126 14.80 -7.64 -0.05
N PHE A 127 13.77 -7.13 0.62
CA PHE A 127 13.72 -7.00 2.06
C PHE A 127 12.66 -7.95 2.62
N ARG A 128 13.12 -9.05 3.24
CA ARG A 128 12.27 -10.10 3.81
C ARG A 128 11.69 -9.71 5.17
N ILE A 129 11.18 -8.48 5.29
CA ILE A 129 10.74 -7.89 6.56
C ILE A 129 9.58 -8.64 7.23
N PHE A 130 8.79 -9.40 6.48
CA PHE A 130 7.69 -10.20 7.02
C PHE A 130 8.09 -11.62 7.45
N ASP A 131 9.31 -12.06 7.09
CA ASP A 131 9.86 -13.37 7.47
C ASP A 131 11.01 -13.21 8.47
N ARG A 132 11.25 -11.98 8.96
CA ARG A 132 12.32 -11.64 9.88
C ARG A 132 11.76 -11.27 11.25
N ALA A 133 12.23 -11.95 12.29
CA ALA A 133 11.73 -11.77 13.66
C ALA A 133 11.92 -10.33 14.18
N GLU A 134 13.07 -9.73 13.90
CA GLU A 134 13.41 -8.36 14.33
C GLU A 134 12.54 -7.30 13.65
N SER A 135 12.04 -7.59 12.45
CA SER A 135 11.13 -6.70 11.73
C SER A 135 9.67 -6.84 12.19
N ARG A 136 9.31 -7.97 12.82
CA ARG A 136 7.92 -8.32 13.14
C ARG A 136 7.20 -7.28 14.01
N PRO A 137 7.77 -6.76 15.10
CA PRO A 137 7.09 -5.72 15.90
C PRO A 137 6.78 -4.46 15.06
N HIS A 138 7.66 -4.11 14.13
CA HIS A 138 7.52 -2.93 13.28
C HIS A 138 6.46 -3.14 12.19
N THR A 139 6.50 -4.27 11.49
CA THR A 139 5.51 -4.60 10.46
C THR A 139 4.13 -4.77 11.07
N ASP A 140 4.04 -5.43 12.24
CA ASP A 140 2.78 -5.62 12.94
C ASP A 140 2.20 -4.28 13.40
N GLY A 141 3.02 -3.39 13.95
CA GLY A 141 2.58 -2.05 14.37
C GLY A 141 2.02 -1.23 13.20
N LEU A 142 2.74 -1.21 12.06
CA LEU A 142 2.31 -0.52 10.84
C LEU A 142 1.00 -1.07 10.28
N LEU A 143 0.88 -2.40 10.17
CA LEU A 143 -0.34 -3.04 9.70
C LEU A 143 -1.51 -2.75 10.64
N ARG A 144 -1.32 -2.87 11.97
CA ARG A 144 -2.36 -2.56 12.96
C ARG A 144 -2.83 -1.13 12.87
N GLN A 145 -1.92 -0.17 12.71
CA GLN A 145 -2.28 1.24 12.55
C GLN A 145 -3.10 1.46 11.27
N ALA A 146 -2.64 0.93 10.14
CA ALA A 146 -3.34 1.05 8.86
C ALA A 146 -4.74 0.42 8.89
N VAL A 147 -4.86 -0.78 9.46
CA VAL A 147 -6.13 -1.52 9.65
C VAL A 147 -7.06 -0.79 10.61
N SER A 148 -6.55 -0.31 11.74
CA SER A 148 -7.39 0.35 12.76
C SER A 148 -7.98 1.66 12.26
N PHE A 149 -7.21 2.43 11.48
CA PHE A 149 -7.70 3.65 10.86
C PHE A 149 -8.76 3.37 9.78
N SER A 150 -8.43 2.47 8.84
CA SER A 150 -9.18 2.36 7.60
C SER A 150 -10.23 1.26 7.58
N LEU A 151 -10.05 0.14 8.29
CA LEU A 151 -10.87 -1.08 8.15
C LEU A 151 -11.81 -1.34 9.33
N ARG A 152 -11.50 -0.85 10.53
CA ARG A 152 -12.46 -0.91 11.65
C ARG A 152 -13.63 0.05 11.38
N ARG A 153 -14.86 -0.40 11.62
CA ARG A 153 -16.03 0.48 11.57
C ARG A 153 -15.90 1.49 12.73
N ALA A 154 -16.25 2.75 12.48
CA ALA A 154 -16.56 3.65 13.58
C ALA A 154 -17.77 3.03 14.29
N SER A 155 -17.57 2.65 15.56
CA SER A 155 -18.64 2.31 16.49
C SER A 155 -19.59 3.49 16.65
#